data_AF-A0A2N8PHG4-F1
#
_entry.id   AF-A0A2N8PHG4-F1
#
_cell.length_a   1.000
_cell.length_b   1.000
_cell.length_c   1.000
_cell.angle_alpha   90.00
_cell.angle_beta   90.00
_cell.angle_gamma   90.00
#
_symmetry.space_group_name_H-M   'P 1'
#
loop_
_entity.id
_entity.type
_entity.pdbx_description
1 polymer ?
#
loop_
_entity_poly.entity_id
_entity_poly.type
_entity_poly.pdbx_seq_one_letter_code
_entity_poly.pdbx_strand_id
1 'polypeptide(L)'
;MSNVRLEAWIGGEWFEVGAVSVTVEDSALTLSFEQQRTEAGYRSMIWEPLEHFLREYRDEPIVVVPRGRTLPVMYAPGGAGPFRLAEVTD
;
A
#
# COMPACT_ATOMS: atom_id res chain seq x y z
N MET A 1 11.75 0.02 20.15
CA MET A 1 11.55 1.28 19.41
C MET A 1 10.22 1.13 18.67
N SER A 2 9.42 2.19 18.47
CA SER A 2 8.20 2.07 17.67
C SER A 2 8.50 2.42 16.20
N ASN A 3 8.03 1.57 15.29
CA ASN A 3 7.98 1.85 13.87
C ASN A 3 6.52 2.07 13.45
N VAL A 4 6.33 2.74 12.32
CA VAL A 4 5.06 2.99 11.67
C VAL A 4 5.04 2.25 10.35
N ARG A 5 3.96 1.52 10.08
CA ARG A 5 3.79 0.76 8.83
C ARG A 5 2.47 1.09 8.14
N LEU A 6 2.45 0.87 6.83
CA LEU A 6 1.25 0.92 6.01
C LEU A 6 0.53 -0.43 6.08
N GLU A 7 -0.78 -0.41 6.32
CA GLU A 7 -1.63 -1.59 6.25
C GLU A 7 -2.77 -1.41 5.25
N ALA A 8 -3.18 -2.51 4.60
CA ALA A 8 -4.36 -2.59 3.74
C ALA A 8 -5.37 -3.59 4.31
N TRP A 9 -6.66 -3.27 4.19
CA TRP A 9 -7.74 -4.17 4.59
C TRP A 9 -8.03 -5.18 3.49
N ILE A 10 -7.74 -6.45 3.74
CA ILE A 10 -7.87 -7.54 2.78
C ILE A 10 -8.64 -8.67 3.44
N GLY A 11 -9.75 -9.10 2.83
CA GLY A 11 -10.46 -10.32 3.27
C GLY A 11 -10.94 -10.30 4.73
N GLY A 12 -11.15 -9.13 5.33
CA GLY A 12 -11.61 -9.01 6.73
C GLY A 12 -10.50 -8.79 7.77
N GLU A 13 -9.25 -8.63 7.34
CA GLU A 13 -8.10 -8.42 8.23
C GLU A 13 -7.17 -7.33 7.68
N TRP A 14 -6.37 -6.73 8.57
CA TRP A 14 -5.34 -5.74 8.21
C TRP A 14 -4.00 -6.42 7.97
N PHE A 15 -3.36 -6.10 6.83
CA PHE A 15 -2.04 -6.61 6.51
C PHE A 15 -1.07 -5.49 6.20
N GLU A 16 0.15 -5.63 6.72
CA GLU A 16 1.27 -4.79 6.30
C GLU A 16 1.44 -4.87 4.79
N VAL A 17 1.57 -3.72 4.15
CA VAL A 17 1.74 -3.60 2.69
C VAL A 17 3.22 -3.52 2.38
N GLY A 18 3.70 -4.42 1.52
CA GLY A 18 5.05 -4.37 0.99
C GLY A 18 5.14 -3.56 -0.29
N ALA A 19 4.13 -3.69 -1.16
CA ALA A 19 4.05 -2.93 -2.40
C ALA A 19 2.60 -2.77 -2.90
N VAL A 20 2.40 -1.76 -3.74
CA VAL A 20 1.17 -1.53 -4.52
C VAL A 20 1.60 -1.32 -5.97
N SER A 21 0.93 -2.02 -6.89
CA SER A 21 1.28 -2.02 -8.30
C SER A 21 0.05 -1.82 -9.18
N VAL A 22 0.26 -1.22 -10.35
CA VAL A 22 -0.70 -1.15 -11.44
C VAL A 22 -0.01 -1.59 -12.73
N THR A 23 -0.76 -2.22 -13.63
CA THR A 23 -0.29 -2.47 -15.00
C THR A 23 -1.02 -1.51 -15.91
N VAL A 24 -0.28 -0.66 -16.61
CA VAL A 24 -0.81 0.31 -17.57
C VAL A 24 -0.21 -0.03 -18.91
N GLU A 25 -1.07 -0.31 -19.89
CA GLU A 25 -0.65 -0.79 -21.21
C GLU A 25 0.30 -2.01 -21.06
N ASP A 26 1.58 -1.86 -21.42
CA ASP A 26 2.60 -2.90 -21.36
C ASP A 26 3.63 -2.69 -20.23
N SER A 27 3.36 -1.77 -19.30
CA SER A 27 4.29 -1.40 -18.22
C SER A 27 3.68 -1.59 -16.83
N ALA A 28 4.47 -2.14 -15.91
CA ALA A 28 4.11 -2.26 -14.50
C ALA A 28 4.73 -1.12 -13.69
N LEU A 29 3.90 -0.33 -13.02
CA LEU A 29 4.34 0.69 -12.07
C LEU A 29 4.13 0.16 -10.65
N THR A 30 5.13 0.30 -9.80
CA THR A 30 5.12 -0.25 -8.44
C THR A 30 5.64 0.77 -7.44
N LEU A 31 4.87 0.99 -6.37
CA LEU A 31 5.32 1.65 -5.16
C LEU A 31 5.65 0.61 -4.10
N SER A 32 6.85 0.68 -3.54
CA SER A 32 7.32 -0.18 -2.45
C SER A 32 7.33 0.59 -1.14
N PHE A 33 6.99 -0.09 -0.05
CA PHE A 33 6.79 0.55 1.25
C PHE A 33 7.69 -0.07 2.32
N GLU A 34 8.56 0.75 2.87
CA GLU A 34 9.38 0.40 4.03
C GLU A 34 8.79 1.00 5.31
N GLN A 35 8.99 0.30 6.43
CA GLN A 35 8.59 0.82 7.74
C GLN A 35 9.34 2.11 8.05
N GLN A 36 8.63 3.06 8.65
CA GLN A 36 9.19 4.37 8.98
C GLN A 36 9.31 4.53 10.49
N ARG A 37 10.32 5.26 10.95
CA ARG A 37 10.53 5.51 12.39
C ARG A 37 9.63 6.60 12.95
N THR A 38 9.08 7.45 12.09
CA THR A 38 8.29 8.62 12.48
C THR A 38 7.07 8.78 11.59
N GLU A 39 6.01 9.37 12.14
CA GLU A 39 4.80 9.73 11.38
C GLU A 39 5.11 10.72 10.26
N ALA A 40 6.01 11.67 10.48
CA ALA A 40 6.45 12.61 9.45
C ALA A 40 7.12 11.89 8.26
N GLY A 41 7.99 10.91 8.54
CA GLY A 41 8.59 10.07 7.49
C GLY A 41 7.56 9.25 6.74
N TYR A 42 6.53 8.75 7.43
CA TYR A 42 5.41 8.10 6.75
C TYR A 42 4.64 9.05 5.83
N ARG A 43 4.26 10.24 6.29
CA ARG A 43 3.45 11.16 5.49
C ARG A 43 4.12 11.49 4.16
N SER A 44 5.41 11.85 4.20
CA SER A 44 6.16 12.26 3.01
C SER A 44 6.61 11.10 2.12
N MET A 45 7.00 9.96 2.69
CA MET A 45 7.58 8.84 1.93
C MET A 45 6.56 7.78 1.53
N ILE A 46 5.40 7.72 2.19
CA ILE A 46 4.43 6.63 2.06
C ILE A 46 3.05 7.13 1.70
N TRP A 47 2.41 7.95 2.57
CA TRP A 47 1.00 8.31 2.39
C TRP A 47 0.74 9.20 1.18
N GLU A 48 1.46 10.32 1.09
CA GLU A 48 1.26 11.28 -0.01
C GLU A 48 1.57 10.64 -1.38
N PRO A 49 2.66 9.86 -1.55
CA PRO A 49 2.88 9.07 -2.77
C PRO A 49 1.76 8.06 -3.06
N LEU A 50 1.27 7.34 -2.05
CA LEU A 50 0.18 6.37 -2.22
C LEU A 50 -1.13 7.07 -2.65
N GLU A 51 -1.50 8.16 -1.99
CA GLU A 51 -2.70 8.93 -2.35
C GLU A 51 -2.63 9.50 -3.76
N HIS A 52 -1.44 9.94 -4.19
CA HIS A 52 -1.23 10.40 -5.55
C HIS A 52 -1.41 9.25 -6.55
N PHE A 53 -0.72 8.13 -6.31
CA PHE A 53 -0.75 6.95 -7.16
C PHE A 53 -2.16 6.35 -7.31
N LEU A 54 -2.88 6.13 -6.21
CA LEU A 54 -4.24 5.57 -6.24
C LEU A 54 -5.23 6.50 -6.95
N ARG A 55 -5.00 7.82 -6.91
CA ARG A 55 -5.84 8.80 -7.59
C ARG A 55 -5.54 8.86 -9.07
N GLU A 56 -4.27 8.81 -9.44
CA GLU A 56 -3.82 8.81 -10.83
C GLU A 56 -4.30 7.56 -11.56
N TYR A 57 -4.20 6.39 -10.92
CA TYR A 57 -4.54 5.10 -11.52
C TYR A 57 -5.87 4.52 -11.01
N ARG A 58 -6.80 5.39 -10.62
CA ARG A 58 -8.11 4.99 -10.05
C ARG A 58 -8.94 4.09 -10.97
N ASP A 59 -8.75 4.21 -12.28
CA ASP A 59 -9.56 3.49 -13.28
C ASP A 59 -8.88 2.19 -13.74
N GLU A 60 -7.73 1.85 -13.15
CA GLU A 60 -6.99 0.63 -13.44
C GLU A 60 -7.11 -0.40 -12.29
N PRO A 61 -6.96 -1.70 -12.56
CA PRO A 61 -6.87 -2.72 -11.53
C PRO A 61 -5.60 -2.52 -10.68
N ILE A 62 -5.76 -2.48 -9.36
CA ILE A 62 -4.66 -2.27 -8.42
C ILE A 62 -4.30 -3.59 -7.75
N VAL A 63 -3.02 -3.94 -7.76
CA VAL A 63 -2.48 -5.11 -7.08
C VAL A 63 -1.77 -4.68 -5.80
N VAL A 64 -2.20 -5.20 -4.66
CA VAL A 64 -1.56 -4.99 -3.36
C VAL A 64 -0.80 -6.25 -2.98
N VAL A 65 0.46 -6.09 -2.60
CA VAL A 65 1.33 -7.20 -2.16
C VAL A 65 1.52 -7.08 -0.65
N PRO A 66 0.88 -7.94 0.17
CA PRO A 66 1.09 -7.92 1.61
C PRO A 66 2.48 -8.42 1.97
N ARG A 67 3.12 -7.79 2.95
CA ARG A 67 4.44 -8.18 3.42
C ARG A 67 4.38 -9.53 4.13
N GLY A 68 5.32 -10.42 3.82
CA GLY A 68 5.40 -11.75 4.43
C GLY A 68 4.33 -12.75 3.98
N ARG A 69 3.51 -12.40 2.97
CA ARG A 69 2.54 -13.32 2.34
C ARG A 69 2.90 -13.58 0.88
N THR A 70 2.53 -14.76 0.40
CA THR A 70 2.91 -15.24 -0.93
C THR A 70 1.96 -14.82 -2.05
N LEU A 71 0.70 -14.46 -1.72
CA LEU A 71 -0.33 -14.17 -2.71
C LEU A 71 -0.68 -12.67 -2.74
N PRO A 72 -0.45 -11.98 -3.87
CA PRO A 72 -0.97 -10.63 -4.10
C PRO A 72 -2.49 -10.61 -4.13
N VAL A 73 -3.08 -9.46 -3.84
CA VAL A 73 -4.52 -9.22 -3.90
C VAL A 73 -4.81 -8.16 -4.94
N MET A 74 -5.69 -8.48 -5.88
CA MET A 74 -6.11 -7.56 -6.93
C MET A 74 -7.45 -6.93 -6.57
N TYR A 75 -7.52 -5.62 -6.69
CA TYR A 75 -8.72 -4.81 -6.61
C TYR A 75 -9.15 -4.40 -8.01
N ALA A 76 -10.46 -4.44 -8.25
CA ALA A 76 -11.04 -3.90 -9.48
C ALA A 76 -10.85 -2.36 -9.55
N PRO A 77 -10.99 -1.76 -10.75
CA PRO A 77 -11.00 -0.31 -10.91
C PRO A 77 -11.88 0.40 -9.88
N GLY A 78 -11.34 1.45 -9.26
CA GLY A 78 -11.99 2.23 -8.21
C GLY A 78 -12.17 1.52 -6.87
N GLY A 79 -11.72 0.27 -6.75
CA GLY A 79 -12.06 -0.62 -5.63
C GLY A 79 -10.94 -0.87 -4.62
N ALA A 80 -9.82 -0.15 -4.67
CA ALA A 80 -8.74 -0.35 -3.71
C ALA A 80 -9.27 -0.28 -2.26
N GLY A 81 -8.97 -1.30 -1.46
CA GLY A 81 -9.42 -1.40 -0.07
C GLY A 81 -8.89 -0.23 0.78
N PRO A 82 -9.47 0.03 1.97
CA PRO A 82 -8.98 1.08 2.83
C PRO A 82 -7.54 0.79 3.27
N PHE A 83 -6.72 1.84 3.28
CA PHE A 83 -5.36 1.83 3.81
C PHE A 83 -5.33 2.56 5.15
N ARG A 84 -4.46 2.13 6.06
CA ARG A 84 -4.26 2.80 7.34
C ARG A 84 -2.81 2.77 7.80
N LEU A 85 -2.58 3.57 8.83
CA LEU A 85 -1.40 3.52 9.65
C LEU A 85 -1.55 2.62 10.85
N ALA A 86 -0.49 1.89 11.16
CA ALA A 86 -0.33 1.19 12.41
C ALA A 86 1.05 1.46 13.01
N GLU A 87 1.06 1.83 14.28
CA GLU A 87 2.26 1.79 15.10
C GLU A 87 2.54 0.35 15.53
N VAL A 88 3.79 -0.07 15.43
CA VAL A 88 4.27 -1.37 15.87
C VAL A 88 5.37 -1.10 16.89
N THR A 89 5.21 -1.65 18.08
CA THR A 89 6.26 -1.64 19.10
C THR A 89 7.03 -2.94 18.96
N ASP A 90 8.34 -2.87 18.73
CA ASP A 90 9.24 -4.03 18.87
C ASP A 90 9.13 -4.65 20.26
#